data_AF-A0A972EL34-F1
#
_entry.id   AF-A0A972EL34-F1
#
_cell.length_a   1.000
_cell.length_b   1.000
_cell.length_c   1.000
_cell.angle_alpha   90.00
_cell.angle_beta   90.00
_cell.angle_gamma   90.00
#
_symmetry.space_group_name_H-M   'P 1'
#
loop_
_entity.id
_entity.type
_entity.pdbx_description
1 polymer ?
#
loop_
_entity_poly.entity_id
_entity_poly.type
_entity_poly.pdbx_seq_one_letter_code
_entity_poly.pdbx_strand_id
1 'polypeptide(L)'
;MIYHILVNYEWEQAKDSGSYQPISLDWEGFIHFSTFDQVISTANRFYRGQTDLLLLEVDETKLSGKLKYEASDDNTSELFPHYYGELPVGAVLHIWDFPPNRDGRFSLPRELVALRLPEIVNLLIDSAIEAVSPVPMIHNSFNLTGDMLTIDDVPFNLSDYEKIQLLALGKAAQGMAAGVSKYLGERINNGLVITKHRDDTLQLPDQFEVALGDHPVPGERSLECGRKALEFVSSAGEKNLILFLISGGGSSLMTLPEEGISFADYRTASRLLLESGATIHEFNTIRKHIDQVKGGKLAKKAFPAKIVTCILSDVIGNDPDVIASGPTVADTTTFSQCLEILDKYHLANAMPSSITAFLKNGAEIETSAEKSDDEIAHANPVILLGDNRKAAEASLQKAESLGFAASIITNSLAGEASVVGKQLASELMQPVTYNPEVLIYGGETTVSIQGHVGLGGRNLETALAGVKPLAGKKNLALITFATDGEDGPTDAAGAIVTAETATKADEQGLDPAIYLQNHDSYHFFEKIHGLIKTGPSGTNVNDLLFILKY
;
A
#
# COMPACT_ATOMS: atom_id res chain seq x y z
N MET A 1 11.47 16.12 21.49
CA MET A 1 12.44 15.41 22.35
C MET A 1 13.60 15.01 21.49
N ILE A 2 14.81 15.07 22.03
CA ILE A 2 16.04 14.64 21.36
C ILE A 2 16.80 13.65 22.25
N TYR A 3 17.67 12.86 21.64
CA TYR A 3 18.34 11.74 22.29
C TYR A 3 19.85 11.87 22.25
N HIS A 4 20.53 11.44 23.31
CA HIS A 4 21.98 11.44 23.40
C HIS A 4 22.51 10.11 23.94
N ILE A 5 23.60 9.62 23.36
CA ILE A 5 24.28 8.40 23.78
C ILE A 5 25.61 8.79 24.42
N LEU A 6 25.83 8.32 25.64
CA LEU A 6 27.06 8.56 26.39
C LEU A 6 27.43 7.35 27.24
N VAL A 7 28.67 7.33 27.72
CA VAL A 7 29.11 6.30 28.67
C VAL A 7 28.59 6.58 30.07
N ASN A 8 28.26 5.52 30.82
CA ASN A 8 27.68 5.64 32.16
C ASN A 8 28.53 6.51 33.11
N TYR A 9 29.86 6.40 33.05
CA TYR A 9 30.74 7.18 33.92
C TYR A 9 30.64 8.69 33.69
N GLU A 10 30.47 9.13 32.44
CA GLU A 10 30.28 10.54 32.10
C GLU A 10 28.96 11.07 32.67
N TRP A 11 27.91 10.25 32.66
CA TRP A 11 26.64 10.61 33.26
C TRP A 11 26.72 10.77 34.79
N GLU A 12 27.46 9.88 35.47
CA GLU A 12 27.69 10.01 36.91
C GLU A 12 28.41 11.33 37.25
N GLN A 13 29.43 11.71 36.47
CA GLN A 13 30.09 13.02 36.63
C GLN A 13 29.15 14.20 36.38
N ALA A 14 28.27 14.09 35.37
CA ALA A 14 27.30 15.13 35.07
C ALA A 14 26.33 15.34 36.23
N LYS A 15 25.88 14.26 36.88
CA LYS A 15 25.02 14.35 38.07
C LYS A 15 25.69 15.07 39.24
N ASP A 16 26.98 14.83 39.46
CA ASP A 16 27.74 15.47 40.54
C ASP A 16 27.98 16.96 40.29
N SER A 17 28.19 17.35 39.03
CA SER A 17 28.47 18.73 38.62
C SER A 17 27.22 19.56 38.29
N GLY A 18 26.09 18.90 38.00
CA GLY A 18 24.81 19.51 37.60
C GLY A 18 24.63 19.71 36.09
N SER A 19 25.67 19.46 35.28
CA SER A 19 25.65 19.62 33.83
C SER A 19 26.59 18.64 33.14
N TYR A 20 26.22 18.16 31.95
CA TYR A 20 27.07 17.34 31.09
C TYR A 20 27.79 18.21 30.05
N GLN A 21 29.11 18.01 29.95
CA GLN A 21 30.00 18.71 29.03
C GLN A 21 30.89 17.68 28.31
N PRO A 22 30.50 17.20 27.10
CA PRO A 22 31.30 16.26 26.34
C PRO A 22 32.49 16.95 25.67
N ILE A 23 33.48 16.15 25.28
CA ILE A 23 34.63 16.61 24.48
C ILE A 23 34.18 17.30 23.17
N SER A 24 33.08 16.86 22.53
CA SER A 24 32.59 17.53 21.31
C SER A 24 32.23 19.00 21.56
N LEU A 25 31.75 19.36 22.76
CA LEU A 25 31.45 20.75 23.09
C LEU A 25 32.71 21.61 23.11
N ASP A 26 33.84 21.05 23.58
CA ASP A 26 35.13 21.76 23.63
C ASP A 26 35.75 21.94 22.24
N TRP A 27 35.63 20.93 21.37
CA TRP A 27 36.35 20.90 20.09
C TRP A 27 35.52 21.37 18.89
N GLU A 28 34.23 21.05 18.87
CA GLU A 28 33.32 21.37 17.76
C GLU A 28 32.35 22.50 18.12
N GLY A 29 32.17 22.77 19.42
CA GLY A 29 31.31 23.85 19.93
C GLY A 29 29.86 23.45 20.18
N PHE A 30 29.51 22.17 20.03
CA PHE A 30 28.16 21.66 20.29
C PHE A 30 28.15 20.20 20.75
N ILE A 31 27.01 19.78 21.31
CA ILE A 31 26.69 18.40 21.66
C ILE A 31 25.84 17.81 20.54
N HIS A 32 26.24 16.63 20.04
CA HIS A 32 25.46 15.86 19.07
C HIS A 32 24.26 15.20 19.75
N PHE A 33 23.09 15.40 19.17
CA PHE A 33 21.88 14.66 19.50
C PHE A 33 21.34 13.95 18.26
N SER A 34 20.41 13.04 18.50
CA SER A 34 19.63 12.35 17.47
C SER A 34 18.15 12.63 17.67
N THR A 35 17.37 12.70 16.59
CA THR A 35 15.92 12.45 16.66
C THR A 35 15.67 10.97 16.99
N PHE A 36 14.41 10.61 17.28
CA PHE A 36 14.05 9.22 17.60
C PHE A 36 14.50 8.22 16.52
N ASP A 37 14.23 8.53 15.24
CA ASP A 37 14.57 7.68 14.10
C ASP A 37 16.08 7.55 13.84
N GLN A 38 16.87 8.48 14.39
CA GLN A 38 18.32 8.56 14.22
C GLN A 38 19.10 7.79 15.29
N VAL A 39 18.46 7.39 16.41
CA VAL A 39 19.15 6.80 17.56
C VAL A 39 19.92 5.54 17.16
N ILE A 40 19.26 4.61 16.47
CA ILE A 40 19.85 3.30 16.16
C ILE A 40 20.92 3.38 15.07
N SER A 41 20.71 4.19 14.04
CA SER A 41 21.73 4.43 13.01
C SER A 41 22.99 5.06 13.61
N THR A 42 22.82 6.05 14.50
CA THR A 42 23.92 6.70 15.25
C THR A 42 24.64 5.71 16.15
N ALA A 43 23.91 4.93 16.96
CA ALA A 43 24.45 3.93 17.87
C ALA A 43 25.31 2.90 17.12
N ASN A 44 24.77 2.33 16.04
CA ASN A 44 25.46 1.31 15.24
C ASN A 44 26.66 1.85 14.46
N ARG A 45 26.66 3.15 14.15
CA ARG A 45 27.74 3.81 13.43
C ARG A 45 28.93 4.11 14.35
N PHE A 46 28.68 4.66 15.53
CA PHE A 46 29.74 5.22 16.38
C PHE A 46 30.10 4.37 17.61
N TYR A 47 29.17 3.54 18.09
CA TYR A 47 29.32 2.86 19.39
C TYR A 47 29.26 1.33 19.30
N ARG A 48 29.35 0.75 18.10
CA ARG A 48 29.16 -0.69 17.86
C ARG A 48 30.01 -1.56 18.82
N GLY A 49 29.34 -2.45 19.54
CA GLY A 49 29.96 -3.39 20.48
C GLY A 49 30.34 -2.81 21.84
N GLN A 50 30.13 -1.52 22.09
CA GLN A 50 30.40 -0.89 23.37
C GLN A 50 29.27 -1.15 24.36
N THR A 51 29.60 -1.60 25.58
CA THR A 51 28.62 -2.19 26.53
C THR A 51 28.19 -1.28 27.67
N ASP A 52 28.86 -0.15 27.88
CA ASP A 52 28.70 0.74 29.04
C ASP A 52 27.96 2.04 28.70
N LEU A 53 27.00 1.96 27.79
CA LEU A 53 26.27 3.12 27.28
C LEU A 53 24.93 3.33 27.97
N LEU A 54 24.54 4.60 28.04
CA LEU A 54 23.22 5.06 28.39
C LEU A 54 22.61 5.80 27.20
N LEU A 55 21.29 5.69 27.07
CA LEU A 55 20.49 6.53 26.18
C LEU A 55 19.72 7.55 27.04
N LEU A 56 19.95 8.84 26.79
CA LEU A 56 19.23 9.94 27.43
C LEU A 56 18.14 10.45 26.51
N GLU A 57 16.94 10.64 27.03
CA GLU A 57 15.91 11.46 26.40
C GLU A 57 15.89 12.85 27.03
N VAL A 58 15.96 13.88 26.19
CA VAL A 58 16.10 15.27 26.61
C VAL A 58 14.92 16.11 26.13
N ASP A 59 14.41 16.91 27.06
CA ASP A 59 13.40 17.93 26.82
C ASP A 59 14.03 19.19 26.25
N GLU A 60 13.82 19.41 24.95
CA GLU A 60 14.32 20.59 24.22
C GLU A 60 13.86 21.91 24.86
N THR A 61 12.69 21.93 25.51
CA THR A 61 12.13 23.15 26.12
C THR A 61 12.88 23.58 27.39
N LYS A 62 13.69 22.69 27.96
CA LYS A 62 14.52 22.95 29.14
C LYS A 62 15.96 23.35 28.78
N LEU A 63 16.28 23.42 27.50
CA LEU A 63 17.59 23.84 27.02
C LEU A 63 17.65 25.37 26.94
N SER A 64 18.69 25.96 27.52
CA SER A 64 18.90 27.41 27.52
C SER A 64 19.81 27.90 26.39
N GLY A 65 20.60 27.00 25.81
CA GLY A 65 21.47 27.27 24.66
C GLY A 65 20.74 27.19 23.31
N LYS A 66 21.50 27.36 22.22
CA LYS A 66 20.94 27.31 20.86
C LYS A 66 20.89 25.86 20.38
N LEU A 67 19.70 25.35 20.06
CA LEU A 67 19.51 24.09 19.34
C LEU A 67 19.31 24.36 17.85
N LYS A 68 20.02 23.65 16.99
CA LYS A 68 19.87 23.75 15.53
C LYS A 68 19.78 22.36 14.91
N TYR A 69 19.05 22.26 13.82
CA TYR A 69 19.02 21.06 12.98
C TYR A 69 19.92 21.32 11.77
N GLU A 70 21.07 20.65 11.74
CA GLU A 70 22.13 20.89 10.75
C GLU A 70 22.50 19.56 10.06
N ALA A 71 22.88 19.62 8.78
CA ALA A 71 23.28 18.43 8.05
C ALA A 71 24.59 17.86 8.61
N SER A 72 24.72 16.53 8.62
CA SER A 72 26.01 15.88 8.92
C SER A 72 26.97 16.01 7.73
N ASP A 73 28.28 15.97 7.99
CA ASP A 73 29.32 16.07 6.95
C ASP A 73 29.23 14.98 5.87
N ASP A 74 28.60 13.84 6.17
CA ASP A 74 28.53 12.66 5.29
C ASP A 74 27.17 12.49 4.59
N ASN A 75 26.14 13.24 4.99
CA ASN A 75 24.81 13.15 4.41
C ASN A 75 24.10 14.50 4.45
N THR A 76 23.99 15.16 3.29
CA THR A 76 23.44 16.51 3.16
C THR A 76 21.91 16.58 3.25
N SER A 77 21.20 15.45 3.21
CA SER A 77 19.73 15.43 3.25
C SER A 77 19.14 15.20 4.63
N GLU A 78 19.93 14.73 5.60
CA GLU A 78 19.47 14.40 6.94
C GLU A 78 19.99 15.42 7.97
N LEU A 79 19.08 16.01 8.75
CA LEU A 79 19.42 17.03 9.74
C LEU A 79 19.50 16.41 11.14
N PHE A 80 20.62 16.66 11.83
CA PHE A 80 20.85 16.24 13.21
C PHE A 80 20.69 17.42 14.16
N PRO A 81 20.08 17.21 15.34
CA PRO A 81 20.03 18.23 16.37
C PRO A 81 21.41 18.45 17.00
N HIS A 82 21.94 19.66 16.88
CA HIS A 82 23.18 20.11 17.49
C HIS A 82 22.89 21.19 18.53
N TYR A 83 23.29 20.94 19.77
CA TYR A 83 23.04 21.84 20.89
C TYR A 83 24.31 22.59 21.30
N TYR A 84 24.29 23.90 21.15
CA TYR A 84 25.40 24.81 21.43
C TYR A 84 25.30 25.31 22.87
N GLY A 85 25.58 24.41 23.81
CA GLY A 85 25.59 24.69 25.24
C GLY A 85 25.81 23.42 26.07
N GLU A 86 26.03 23.60 27.36
CA GLU A 86 26.14 22.51 28.32
C GLU A 86 24.76 21.91 28.58
N LEU A 87 24.66 20.58 28.65
CA LEU A 87 23.38 19.88 28.87
C LEU A 87 23.05 19.87 30.37
N PRO A 88 22.00 20.57 30.83
CA PRO A 88 21.63 20.53 32.25
C PRO A 88 21.07 19.15 32.61
N VAL A 89 21.47 18.58 33.75
CA VAL A 89 20.93 17.29 34.21
C VAL A 89 19.41 17.32 34.33
N GLY A 90 18.83 18.46 34.73
CA GLY A 90 17.38 18.64 34.84
C GLY A 90 16.61 18.67 33.51
N ALA A 91 17.31 18.74 32.38
CA ALA A 91 16.72 18.65 31.04
C ALA A 91 16.49 17.19 30.60
N VAL A 92 17.17 16.22 31.24
CA VAL A 92 17.01 14.78 30.95
C VAL A 92 15.73 14.26 31.60
N LEU A 93 14.83 13.70 30.79
CA LEU A 93 13.54 13.16 31.23
C LEU A 93 13.65 11.69 31.63
N HIS A 94 14.33 10.90 30.80
CA HIS A 94 14.49 9.46 30.98
C HIS A 94 15.91 9.04 30.63
N ILE A 95 16.34 7.96 31.25
CA ILE A 95 17.64 7.35 31.08
C ILE A 95 17.40 5.85 30.96
N TRP A 96 17.95 5.23 29.91
CA TRP A 96 17.90 3.79 29.74
C TRP A 96 19.30 3.22 29.62
N ASP A 97 19.50 2.05 30.22
CA ASP A 97 20.63 1.20 29.89
C ASP A 97 20.56 0.88 28.39
N PHE A 98 21.68 1.05 27.69
CA PHE A 98 21.71 0.89 26.23
C PHE A 98 22.81 -0.08 25.81
N PRO A 99 22.75 -1.36 26.23
CA PRO A 99 23.74 -2.35 25.85
C PRO A 99 23.56 -2.83 24.40
N PRO A 100 24.63 -3.29 23.73
CA PRO A 100 24.54 -3.88 22.42
C PRO A 100 24.05 -5.33 22.52
N ASN A 101 23.41 -5.79 21.45
CA ASN A 101 23.08 -7.17 21.19
C ASN A 101 24.34 -8.03 21.02
N ARG A 102 24.16 -9.35 20.97
CA ARG A 102 25.27 -10.31 20.81
C ARG A 102 26.10 -10.12 19.53
N ASP A 103 25.53 -9.51 18.50
CA ASP A 103 26.19 -9.19 17.23
C ASP A 103 26.88 -7.80 17.24
N GLY A 104 26.85 -7.12 18.39
CA GLY A 104 27.40 -5.79 18.63
C GLY A 104 26.51 -4.64 18.18
N ARG A 105 25.32 -4.90 17.61
CA ARG A 105 24.38 -3.86 17.18
C ARG A 105 23.45 -3.43 18.31
N PHE A 106 22.81 -2.27 18.19
CA PHE A 106 21.88 -1.75 19.18
C PHE A 106 20.42 -1.88 18.74
N SER A 107 19.54 -1.99 19.73
CA SER A 107 18.09 -2.00 19.59
C SER A 107 17.48 -1.04 20.61
N LEU A 108 16.30 -0.50 20.32
CA LEU A 108 15.64 0.43 21.24
C LEU A 108 15.31 -0.26 22.58
N PRO A 109 15.50 0.43 23.73
CA PRO A 109 15.04 -0.08 25.03
C PRO A 109 13.55 -0.38 25.01
N ARG A 110 13.15 -1.49 25.64
CA ARG A 110 11.75 -1.95 25.70
C ARG A 110 10.79 -0.89 26.22
N GLU A 111 11.19 -0.20 27.29
CA GLU A 111 10.41 0.85 27.92
C GLU A 111 10.24 2.06 26.98
N LEU A 112 11.26 2.36 26.18
CA LEU A 112 11.19 3.41 25.16
C LEU A 112 10.26 2.99 24.02
N VAL A 113 10.31 1.73 23.56
CA VAL A 113 9.36 1.20 22.57
C VAL A 113 7.92 1.29 23.10
N ALA A 114 7.69 0.92 24.36
CA ALA A 114 6.38 1.03 24.99
C ALA A 114 5.88 2.49 25.03
N LEU A 115 6.76 3.42 25.40
CA LEU A 115 6.45 4.84 25.51
C LEU A 115 6.16 5.48 24.15
N ARG A 116 6.87 5.05 23.10
CA ARG A 116 6.82 5.61 21.74
C ARG A 116 6.03 4.74 20.76
N LEU A 117 5.26 3.76 21.25
CA LEU A 117 4.53 2.82 20.40
C LEU A 117 3.65 3.52 19.34
N PRO A 118 2.88 4.58 19.66
CA PRO A 118 2.11 5.29 18.62
C PRO A 118 2.98 5.93 17.53
N GLU A 119 4.14 6.50 17.90
CA GLU A 119 5.08 7.11 16.95
C GLU A 119 5.71 6.04 16.05
N ILE A 120 6.12 4.91 16.62
CA ILE A 120 6.66 3.76 15.88
C ILE A 120 5.62 3.23 14.89
N VAL A 121 4.37 3.05 15.33
CA VAL A 121 3.29 2.57 14.48
C VAL A 121 3.04 3.54 13.31
N ASN A 122 3.00 4.84 13.57
CA ASN A 122 2.85 5.84 12.50
C ASN A 122 4.00 5.76 11.51
N LEU A 123 5.26 5.67 11.96
CA LEU A 123 6.41 5.54 11.07
C LEU A 123 6.33 4.30 10.17
N LEU A 124 5.88 3.16 10.71
CA LEU A 124 5.70 1.95 9.93
C LEU A 124 4.58 2.10 8.89
N ILE A 125 3.45 2.68 9.28
CA ILE A 125 2.29 2.92 8.39
C ILE A 125 2.64 3.92 7.29
N ASP A 126 3.23 5.06 7.66
CA ASP A 126 3.60 6.13 6.75
C ASP A 126 4.61 5.63 5.72
N SER A 127 5.62 4.85 6.14
CA SER A 127 6.58 4.25 5.21
C SER A 127 5.95 3.28 4.21
N ALA A 128 4.98 2.47 4.65
CA ALA A 128 4.21 1.59 3.77
C ALA A 128 3.41 2.38 2.74
N ILE A 129 2.64 3.38 3.20
CA ILE A 129 1.79 4.20 2.34
C ILE A 129 2.62 5.03 1.36
N GLU A 130 3.70 5.66 1.83
CA GLU A 130 4.58 6.49 1.01
C GLU A 130 5.19 5.67 -0.14
N ALA A 131 5.67 4.45 0.14
CA ALA A 131 6.30 3.58 -0.85
C ALA A 131 5.39 3.22 -2.04
N VAL A 132 4.08 3.18 -1.83
CA VAL A 132 3.08 2.90 -2.89
C VAL A 132 2.19 4.10 -3.21
N SER A 133 2.52 5.28 -2.68
CA SER A 133 1.86 6.52 -3.05
C SER A 133 2.26 6.91 -4.47
N PRO A 134 1.35 7.42 -5.32
CA PRO A 134 1.62 7.52 -6.75
C PRO A 134 2.87 8.32 -7.12
N VAL A 135 3.15 9.46 -6.48
CA VAL A 135 4.33 10.27 -6.83
C VAL A 135 5.64 9.64 -6.34
N PRO A 136 5.80 9.26 -5.04
CA PRO A 136 7.02 8.57 -4.59
C PRO A 136 7.26 7.24 -5.32
N MET A 137 6.21 6.46 -5.57
CA MET A 137 6.31 5.20 -6.32
C MET A 137 6.86 5.43 -7.73
N ILE A 138 6.34 6.43 -8.47
CA ILE A 138 6.89 6.77 -9.79
C ILE A 138 8.34 7.23 -9.68
N HIS A 139 8.68 8.07 -8.70
CA HIS A 139 10.06 8.53 -8.51
C HIS A 139 11.04 7.36 -8.26
N ASN A 140 10.61 6.35 -7.49
CA ASN A 140 11.46 5.20 -7.17
C ASN A 140 11.58 4.21 -8.32
N SER A 141 10.55 4.12 -9.18
CA SER A 141 10.54 3.20 -10.32
C SER A 141 11.03 3.83 -11.63
N PHE A 142 11.02 5.16 -11.80
CA PHE A 142 11.37 5.80 -13.07
C PHE A 142 12.76 6.44 -12.97
N ASN A 143 13.64 6.10 -13.92
CA ASN A 143 14.93 6.75 -14.10
C ASN A 143 15.08 7.28 -15.54
N LEU A 144 15.35 8.57 -15.72
CA LEU A 144 15.55 9.20 -17.03
C LEU A 144 16.96 9.78 -17.11
N THR A 145 17.78 9.21 -17.98
CA THR A 145 19.11 9.72 -18.30
C THR A 145 19.19 10.06 -19.79
N GLY A 146 19.13 11.35 -20.13
CA GLY A 146 19.02 11.80 -21.52
C GLY A 146 17.68 11.40 -22.13
N ASP A 147 17.71 10.52 -23.13
CA ASP A 147 16.53 9.91 -23.76
C ASP A 147 16.27 8.46 -23.29
N MET A 148 17.13 7.91 -22.43
CA MET A 148 16.94 6.57 -21.88
C MET A 148 16.04 6.64 -20.65
N LEU A 149 14.79 6.20 -20.80
CA LEU A 149 13.86 5.96 -19.70
C LEU A 149 13.98 4.51 -19.24
N THR A 150 14.33 4.28 -18.00
CA THR A 150 14.22 2.97 -17.36
C THR A 150 13.02 2.99 -16.41
N ILE A 151 12.14 2.01 -16.53
CA ILE A 151 11.03 1.77 -15.59
C ILE A 151 11.33 0.46 -14.87
N ASP A 152 11.57 0.54 -13.55
CA ASP A 152 12.26 -0.46 -12.74
C ASP A 152 13.57 -0.89 -13.44
N ASP A 153 13.61 -2.10 -14.01
CA ASP A 153 14.78 -2.65 -14.72
C ASP A 153 14.60 -2.69 -16.25
N VAL A 154 13.51 -2.12 -16.77
CA VAL A 154 13.15 -2.21 -18.20
C VAL A 154 13.50 -0.90 -18.92
N PRO A 155 14.47 -0.90 -19.85
CA PRO A 155 14.89 0.29 -20.56
C PRO A 155 14.04 0.57 -21.81
N PHE A 156 13.83 1.86 -22.08
CA PHE A 156 13.15 2.40 -23.25
C PHE A 156 13.96 3.59 -23.77
N ASN A 157 14.41 3.52 -25.01
CA ASN A 157 15.00 4.67 -25.67
C ASN A 157 13.89 5.55 -26.25
N LEU A 158 13.63 6.69 -25.62
CA LEU A 158 12.55 7.59 -26.01
C LEU A 158 12.76 8.20 -27.41
N SER A 159 14.00 8.24 -27.92
CA SER A 159 14.27 8.73 -29.27
C SER A 159 13.77 7.80 -30.38
N ASP A 160 13.40 6.56 -30.04
CA ASP A 160 12.87 5.59 -31.02
C ASP A 160 11.40 5.91 -31.40
N TYR A 161 10.76 6.82 -30.65
CA TYR A 161 9.36 7.20 -30.77
C TYR A 161 9.21 8.67 -31.15
N GLU A 162 8.25 8.96 -32.03
CA GLU A 162 7.86 10.34 -32.38
C GLU A 162 6.87 10.93 -31.37
N LYS A 163 6.07 10.07 -30.74
CA LYS A 163 5.06 10.47 -29.77
C LYS A 163 5.06 9.56 -28.55
N ILE A 164 5.00 10.16 -27.37
CA ILE A 164 4.78 9.49 -26.09
C ILE A 164 3.41 9.91 -25.58
N GLN A 165 2.56 8.93 -25.32
CA GLN A 165 1.18 9.12 -24.89
C GLN A 165 0.98 8.45 -23.54
N LEU A 166 0.09 9.01 -22.71
CA LEU A 166 -0.21 8.48 -21.40
C LEU A 166 -1.68 8.08 -21.32
N LEU A 167 -1.96 6.80 -21.09
CA LEU A 167 -3.28 6.33 -20.72
C LEU A 167 -3.22 5.96 -19.23
N ALA A 168 -4.14 6.44 -18.40
CA ALA A 168 -4.23 6.04 -17.00
C ALA A 168 -5.64 5.58 -16.67
N LEU A 169 -5.78 4.47 -15.95
CA LEU A 169 -7.06 3.85 -15.61
C LEU A 169 -7.06 3.36 -14.15
N GLY A 170 -8.05 3.79 -13.37
CA GLY A 170 -8.21 3.31 -11.99
C GLY A 170 -8.41 4.43 -10.97
N LYS A 171 -8.63 4.06 -9.71
CA LYS A 171 -8.81 5.01 -8.59
C LYS A 171 -7.60 5.94 -8.39
N ALA A 172 -6.38 5.44 -8.58
CA ALA A 172 -5.14 6.20 -8.45
C ALA A 172 -4.62 6.78 -9.78
N ALA A 173 -5.40 6.64 -10.88
CA ALA A 173 -4.96 7.03 -12.22
C ALA A 173 -4.49 8.49 -12.31
N GLN A 174 -5.21 9.41 -11.64
CA GLN A 174 -4.86 10.83 -11.65
C GLN A 174 -3.53 11.10 -10.92
N GLY A 175 -3.30 10.46 -9.77
CA GLY A 175 -2.04 10.55 -9.03
C GLY A 175 -0.86 9.96 -9.80
N MET A 176 -1.06 8.80 -10.43
CA MET A 176 -0.02 8.15 -11.24
C MET A 176 0.32 9.01 -12.47
N ALA A 177 -0.69 9.55 -13.16
CA ALA A 177 -0.51 10.45 -14.30
C ALA A 177 0.25 11.73 -13.90
N ALA A 178 -0.08 12.33 -12.75
CA ALA A 178 0.63 13.49 -12.23
C ALA A 178 2.10 13.16 -11.89
N GLY A 179 2.35 11.99 -11.27
CA GLY A 179 3.70 11.51 -10.98
C GLY A 179 4.56 11.36 -12.23
N VAL A 180 4.05 10.66 -13.25
CA VAL A 180 4.77 10.48 -14.53
C VAL A 180 4.96 11.82 -15.25
N SER A 181 3.97 12.71 -15.21
CA SER A 181 4.06 14.03 -15.85
C SER A 181 5.14 14.92 -15.23
N LYS A 182 5.34 14.86 -13.91
CA LYS A 182 6.47 15.54 -13.25
C LYS A 182 7.83 15.02 -13.71
N TYR A 183 7.89 13.75 -14.10
CA TYR A 183 9.13 13.08 -14.48
C TYR A 183 9.50 13.28 -15.96
N LEU A 184 8.53 13.10 -16.86
CA LEU A 184 8.75 13.18 -18.32
C LEU A 184 8.45 14.57 -18.89
N GLY A 185 7.69 15.42 -18.19
CA GLY A 185 7.39 16.78 -18.59
C GLY A 185 6.78 16.89 -19.99
N GLU A 186 7.31 17.82 -20.78
CA GLU A 186 6.85 18.13 -22.15
C GLU A 186 7.07 16.98 -23.15
N ARG A 187 7.78 15.91 -22.77
CA ARG A 187 7.94 14.72 -23.63
C ARG A 187 6.62 13.99 -23.85
N ILE A 188 5.62 14.16 -22.97
CA ILE A 188 4.29 13.54 -23.13
C ILE A 188 3.40 14.42 -24.02
N ASN A 189 3.04 13.91 -25.19
CA ASN A 189 2.30 14.65 -26.21
C ASN A 189 0.81 14.83 -25.88
N ASN A 190 0.17 13.82 -25.30
CA ASN A 190 -1.21 13.88 -24.81
C ASN A 190 -1.47 12.76 -23.80
N GLY A 191 -2.57 12.89 -23.05
CA GLY A 191 -2.97 11.84 -22.11
C GLY A 191 -4.48 11.72 -21.94
N LEU A 192 -4.91 10.51 -21.59
CA LEU A 192 -6.28 10.21 -21.16
C LEU A 192 -6.23 9.58 -19.77
N VAL A 193 -6.90 10.18 -18.81
CA VAL A 193 -6.96 9.72 -17.41
C VAL A 193 -8.40 9.35 -17.09
N ILE A 194 -8.65 8.07 -16.82
CA ILE A 194 -9.95 7.51 -16.46
C ILE A 194 -9.95 7.18 -14.96
N THR A 195 -10.76 7.91 -14.19
CA THR A 195 -10.85 7.77 -12.72
C THR A 195 -12.30 7.88 -12.23
N LYS A 196 -12.57 7.56 -10.95
CA LYS A 196 -13.89 7.66 -10.33
C LYS A 196 -14.28 9.12 -10.04
N HIS A 197 -13.34 9.89 -9.50
CA HIS A 197 -13.52 11.27 -9.07
C HIS A 197 -12.33 12.10 -9.54
N ARG A 198 -12.61 13.36 -9.91
CA ARG A 198 -11.55 14.32 -10.18
C ARG A 198 -11.01 14.84 -8.86
N ASP A 199 -9.69 14.88 -8.76
CA ASP A 199 -8.99 15.53 -7.65
C ASP A 199 -8.36 16.83 -8.13
N ASP A 200 -9.00 17.97 -7.87
CA ASP A 200 -8.50 19.26 -8.35
C ASP A 200 -7.21 19.73 -7.65
N THR A 201 -6.75 19.02 -6.61
CA THR A 201 -5.47 19.30 -5.96
C THR A 201 -4.28 18.79 -6.77
N LEU A 202 -4.51 17.78 -7.63
CA LEU A 202 -3.50 17.21 -8.51
C LEU A 202 -3.44 17.96 -9.83
N GLN A 203 -2.32 18.64 -10.08
CA GLN A 203 -2.06 19.33 -11.35
C GLN A 203 -1.67 18.32 -12.44
N LEU A 204 -2.45 18.31 -13.52
CA LEU A 204 -2.14 17.60 -14.75
C LEU A 204 -1.82 18.58 -15.88
N PRO A 205 -1.02 18.17 -16.88
CA PRO A 205 -0.79 18.98 -18.08
C PRO A 205 -2.09 19.29 -18.83
N ASP A 206 -2.19 20.47 -19.45
CA ASP A 206 -3.39 20.92 -20.18
C ASP A 206 -3.80 19.99 -21.33
N GLN A 207 -2.84 19.27 -21.90
CA GLN A 207 -3.06 18.28 -22.96
C GLN A 207 -3.62 16.94 -22.46
N PHE A 208 -3.92 16.81 -21.16
CA PHE A 208 -4.52 15.60 -20.58
C PHE A 208 -6.03 15.77 -20.44
N GLU A 209 -6.76 14.77 -20.94
CA GLU A 209 -8.19 14.66 -20.71
C GLU A 209 -8.47 13.80 -19.48
N VAL A 210 -9.26 14.31 -18.53
CA VAL A 210 -9.76 13.52 -17.39
C VAL A 210 -11.20 13.11 -17.66
N ALA A 211 -11.42 11.82 -17.86
CA ALA A 211 -12.73 11.20 -17.98
C ALA A 211 -13.13 10.50 -16.67
N LEU A 212 -14.40 10.67 -16.28
CA LEU A 212 -14.94 10.05 -15.06
C LEU A 212 -15.70 8.79 -15.42
N GLY A 213 -15.38 7.65 -14.81
CA GLY A 213 -16.09 6.38 -14.95
C GLY A 213 -16.99 6.05 -13.74
N ASP A 214 -17.89 5.09 -13.89
CA ASP A 214 -18.73 4.60 -12.78
C ASP A 214 -18.06 3.42 -12.04
N HIS A 215 -18.10 3.46 -10.71
CA HIS A 215 -17.54 2.42 -9.82
C HIS A 215 -18.36 2.38 -8.51
N PRO A 216 -18.68 1.20 -7.95
CA PRO A 216 -18.13 -0.12 -8.26
C PRO A 216 -18.83 -0.88 -9.40
N VAL A 217 -19.97 -0.39 -9.89
CA VAL A 217 -20.71 -1.02 -10.99
C VAL A 217 -20.59 -0.15 -12.24
N PRO A 218 -20.28 -0.73 -13.42
CA PRO A 218 -20.21 0.02 -14.66
C PRO A 218 -21.55 0.68 -15.02
N GLY A 219 -21.49 1.91 -15.52
CA GLY A 219 -22.64 2.69 -16.02
C GLY A 219 -22.31 3.41 -17.32
N GLU A 220 -23.16 4.36 -17.73
CA GLU A 220 -23.01 5.10 -18.99
C GLU A 220 -21.67 5.84 -19.08
N ARG A 221 -21.15 6.33 -17.95
CA ARG A 221 -19.86 6.99 -17.92
C ARG A 221 -18.72 6.01 -18.19
N SER A 222 -18.83 4.78 -17.68
CA SER A 222 -17.87 3.71 -17.97
C SER A 222 -17.87 3.29 -19.44
N LEU A 223 -19.04 3.31 -20.07
CA LEU A 223 -19.20 3.04 -21.51
C LEU A 223 -18.48 4.09 -22.36
N GLU A 224 -18.69 5.37 -22.04
CA GLU A 224 -18.02 6.47 -22.71
C GLU A 224 -16.49 6.43 -22.47
N CYS A 225 -16.04 6.07 -21.26
CA CYS A 225 -14.62 5.87 -20.98
C CYS A 225 -14.03 4.73 -21.82
N GLY A 226 -14.75 3.62 -22.00
CA GLY A 226 -14.33 2.53 -22.89
C GLY A 226 -14.19 2.98 -24.35
N ARG A 227 -15.16 3.76 -24.84
CA ARG A 227 -15.11 4.35 -26.19
C ARG A 227 -13.90 5.26 -26.37
N LYS A 228 -13.65 6.17 -25.41
CA LYS A 228 -12.51 7.09 -25.43
C LYS A 228 -11.17 6.36 -25.38
N ALA A 229 -11.04 5.35 -24.52
CA ALA A 229 -9.82 4.56 -24.42
C ALA A 229 -9.53 3.81 -25.73
N LEU A 230 -10.55 3.20 -26.32
CA LEU A 230 -10.42 2.52 -27.61
C LEU A 230 -10.01 3.50 -28.72
N GLU A 231 -10.65 4.67 -28.79
CA GLU A 231 -10.30 5.75 -29.74
C GLU A 231 -8.85 6.24 -29.52
N PHE A 232 -8.46 6.47 -28.27
CA PHE A 232 -7.14 6.94 -27.90
C PHE A 232 -6.04 5.99 -28.38
N VAL A 233 -6.16 4.68 -28.08
CA VAL A 233 -5.15 3.71 -28.49
C VAL A 233 -5.19 3.41 -30.00
N SER A 234 -6.36 3.43 -30.63
CA SER A 234 -6.49 3.18 -32.07
C SER A 234 -5.92 4.32 -32.93
N SER A 235 -5.72 5.50 -32.34
CA SER A 235 -5.10 6.65 -33.03
C SER A 235 -3.57 6.60 -33.05
N ALA A 236 -2.95 5.65 -32.33
CA ALA A 236 -1.50 5.52 -32.20
C ALA A 236 -0.90 4.72 -33.37
N GLY A 237 0.25 5.15 -33.88
CA GLY A 237 0.99 4.47 -34.94
C GLY A 237 2.25 3.75 -34.45
N GLU A 238 3.02 3.16 -35.36
CA GLU A 238 4.22 2.36 -35.06
C GLU A 238 5.31 3.15 -34.30
N LYS A 239 5.35 4.47 -34.49
CA LYS A 239 6.29 5.38 -33.82
C LYS A 239 5.73 5.99 -32.52
N ASN A 240 4.67 5.43 -31.98
CA ASN A 240 4.10 5.85 -30.70
C ASN A 240 4.50 4.89 -29.57
N LEU A 241 4.82 5.46 -28.42
CA LEU A 241 4.90 4.77 -27.13
C LEU A 241 3.70 5.17 -26.28
N ILE A 242 2.93 4.19 -25.81
CA ILE A 242 1.84 4.39 -24.86
C ILE A 242 2.30 3.89 -23.49
N LEU A 243 2.42 4.80 -22.53
CA LEU A 243 2.57 4.46 -21.13
C LEU A 243 1.16 4.25 -20.56
N PHE A 244 0.82 3.00 -20.25
CA PHE A 244 -0.48 2.65 -19.71
C PHE A 244 -0.41 2.38 -18.20
N LEU A 245 -0.92 3.31 -17.41
CA LEU A 245 -0.93 3.25 -15.96
C LEU A 245 -2.25 2.63 -15.48
N ILE A 246 -2.20 1.57 -14.69
CA ILE A 246 -3.39 0.86 -14.19
C ILE A 246 -3.35 0.81 -12.66
N SER A 247 -4.49 1.09 -12.04
CA SER A 247 -4.72 0.80 -10.63
C SER A 247 -6.09 0.13 -10.40
N GLY A 248 -6.38 -0.21 -9.14
CA GLY A 248 -7.65 -0.75 -8.70
C GLY A 248 -8.91 -0.06 -9.25
N GLY A 249 -9.96 -0.85 -9.49
CA GLY A 249 -11.26 -0.38 -9.99
C GLY A 249 -11.39 -0.27 -11.52
N GLY A 250 -10.33 -0.53 -12.29
CA GLY A 250 -10.31 -0.36 -13.75
C GLY A 250 -11.42 -1.12 -14.50
N SER A 251 -11.77 -2.34 -14.06
CA SER A 251 -12.80 -3.16 -14.70
C SER A 251 -14.18 -2.51 -14.75
N SER A 252 -14.50 -1.68 -13.75
CA SER A 252 -15.78 -0.98 -13.66
C SER A 252 -15.74 0.40 -14.31
N LEU A 253 -14.61 1.10 -14.19
CA LEU A 253 -14.42 2.44 -14.72
C LEU A 253 -14.36 2.49 -16.24
N MET A 254 -13.96 1.40 -16.90
CA MET A 254 -13.81 1.34 -18.35
C MET A 254 -14.41 0.04 -18.90
N THR A 255 -15.44 0.17 -19.73
CA THR A 255 -16.11 -0.99 -20.35
C THR A 255 -16.64 -0.61 -21.72
N LEU A 256 -16.62 -1.54 -22.65
CA LEU A 256 -17.19 -1.34 -23.98
C LEU A 256 -17.66 -2.70 -24.49
N PRO A 257 -18.97 -3.03 -24.44
CA PRO A 257 -19.47 -4.31 -24.92
C PRO A 257 -19.10 -4.56 -26.39
N GLU A 258 -18.93 -5.82 -26.76
CA GLU A 258 -18.70 -6.23 -28.16
C GLU A 258 -19.83 -5.80 -29.09
N GLU A 259 -19.51 -5.65 -30.38
CA GLU A 259 -20.51 -5.29 -31.38
C GLU A 259 -21.66 -6.30 -31.39
N GLY A 260 -22.90 -5.80 -31.40
CA GLY A 260 -24.11 -6.63 -31.31
C GLY A 260 -24.58 -6.95 -29.89
N ILE A 261 -23.80 -6.59 -28.86
CA ILE A 261 -24.22 -6.68 -27.46
C ILE A 261 -24.64 -5.30 -26.96
N SER A 262 -25.90 -5.17 -26.54
CA SER A 262 -26.37 -3.91 -25.94
C SER A 262 -25.78 -3.72 -24.53
N PHE A 263 -25.60 -2.47 -24.10
CA PHE A 263 -25.12 -2.20 -22.74
C PHE A 263 -26.08 -2.73 -21.66
N ALA A 264 -27.39 -2.74 -21.95
CA ALA A 264 -28.40 -3.33 -21.08
C ALA A 264 -28.21 -4.85 -20.92
N ASP A 265 -27.90 -5.56 -22.01
CA ASP A 265 -27.61 -6.99 -21.97
C ASP A 265 -26.31 -7.28 -21.22
N TYR A 266 -25.25 -6.49 -21.48
CA TYR A 266 -23.98 -6.61 -20.76
C TYR A 266 -24.15 -6.45 -19.24
N ARG A 267 -24.93 -5.45 -18.80
CA ARG A 267 -25.27 -5.26 -17.37
C ARG A 267 -26.08 -6.42 -16.81
N THR A 268 -27.02 -6.94 -17.58
CA THR A 268 -27.83 -8.11 -17.19
C THR A 268 -26.96 -9.34 -17.01
N ALA A 269 -26.05 -9.62 -17.95
CA ALA A 269 -25.10 -10.73 -17.85
C ALA A 269 -24.18 -10.60 -16.64
N SER A 270 -23.63 -9.40 -16.41
CA SER A 270 -22.79 -9.12 -15.24
C SER A 270 -23.54 -9.38 -13.93
N ARG A 271 -24.79 -8.91 -13.82
CA ARG A 271 -25.62 -9.15 -12.64
C ARG A 271 -25.88 -10.64 -12.42
N LEU A 272 -26.25 -11.37 -13.47
CA LEU A 272 -26.54 -12.81 -13.37
C LEU A 272 -25.32 -13.62 -12.93
N LEU A 273 -24.12 -13.29 -13.42
CA LEU A 273 -22.88 -13.97 -13.00
C LEU A 273 -22.50 -13.66 -11.56
N LEU A 274 -22.69 -12.43 -11.10
CA LEU A 274 -22.47 -12.07 -9.70
C LEU A 274 -23.45 -12.80 -8.78
N GLU A 275 -24.72 -12.87 -9.17
CA GLU A 275 -25.78 -13.56 -8.40
C GLU A 275 -25.63 -15.09 -8.41
N SER A 276 -24.91 -15.67 -9.37
CA SER A 276 -24.75 -17.13 -9.50
C SER A 276 -23.69 -17.73 -8.58
N GLY A 277 -22.89 -16.90 -7.88
CA GLY A 277 -21.74 -17.36 -7.12
C GLY A 277 -20.59 -17.85 -8.00
N ALA A 278 -20.47 -17.32 -9.22
CA ALA A 278 -19.29 -17.53 -10.07
C ALA A 278 -18.04 -16.97 -9.36
N THR A 279 -16.93 -17.68 -9.46
CA THR A 279 -15.65 -17.14 -8.98
C THR A 279 -15.25 -15.93 -9.80
N ILE A 280 -14.37 -15.07 -9.26
CA ILE A 280 -13.89 -13.89 -10.00
C ILE A 280 -13.18 -14.28 -11.31
N HIS A 281 -12.48 -15.41 -11.34
CA HIS A 281 -11.84 -15.91 -12.55
C HIS A 281 -12.90 -16.29 -13.60
N GLU A 282 -13.94 -17.04 -13.24
CA GLU A 282 -15.02 -17.41 -14.17
C GLU A 282 -15.82 -16.20 -14.66
N PHE A 283 -16.10 -15.26 -13.77
CA PHE A 283 -16.70 -13.98 -14.13
C PHE A 283 -15.84 -13.25 -15.17
N ASN A 284 -14.53 -13.17 -14.93
CA ASN A 284 -13.58 -12.50 -15.82
C ASN A 284 -13.43 -13.21 -17.17
N THR A 285 -13.47 -14.55 -17.20
CA THR A 285 -13.49 -15.34 -18.45
C THR A 285 -14.58 -14.84 -19.39
N ILE A 286 -15.83 -14.79 -18.92
CA ILE A 286 -16.93 -14.31 -19.76
C ILE A 286 -16.78 -12.81 -20.06
N ARG A 287 -16.45 -11.99 -19.04
CA ARG A 287 -16.33 -10.53 -19.20
C ARG A 287 -15.31 -10.13 -20.27
N LYS A 288 -14.15 -10.78 -20.32
CA LYS A 288 -13.10 -10.51 -21.33
C LYS A 288 -13.60 -10.80 -22.75
N HIS A 289 -14.39 -11.85 -22.92
CA HIS A 289 -14.89 -12.27 -24.23
C HIS A 289 -15.95 -11.30 -24.79
N ILE A 290 -16.80 -10.74 -23.94
CA ILE A 290 -17.94 -9.88 -24.36
C ILE A 290 -17.65 -8.37 -24.29
N ASP A 291 -16.40 -7.96 -24.05
CA ASP A 291 -15.97 -6.56 -23.94
C ASP A 291 -14.75 -6.29 -24.83
N GLN A 292 -14.74 -5.15 -25.54
CA GLN A 292 -13.75 -4.76 -26.56
C GLN A 292 -12.44 -4.21 -25.99
N VAL A 293 -12.38 -3.86 -24.70
CA VAL A 293 -11.20 -3.22 -24.09
C VAL A 293 -10.53 -4.11 -23.03
N LYS A 294 -11.02 -5.32 -22.82
CA LYS A 294 -10.50 -6.31 -21.85
C LYS A 294 -9.81 -7.48 -22.56
N GLY A 295 -9.10 -8.33 -21.81
CA GLY A 295 -8.49 -9.55 -22.35
C GLY A 295 -7.51 -9.31 -23.50
N GLY A 296 -6.65 -8.30 -23.35
CA GLY A 296 -5.60 -7.94 -24.30
C GLY A 296 -6.11 -7.19 -25.53
N LYS A 297 -7.42 -7.00 -25.67
CA LYS A 297 -8.01 -6.34 -26.86
C LYS A 297 -7.61 -4.88 -26.98
N LEU A 298 -7.36 -4.17 -25.87
CA LEU A 298 -6.85 -2.81 -25.93
C LEU A 298 -5.42 -2.77 -26.50
N ALA A 299 -4.56 -3.73 -26.12
CA ALA A 299 -3.23 -3.89 -26.72
C ALA A 299 -3.32 -4.26 -28.21
N LYS A 300 -4.23 -5.17 -28.59
CA LYS A 300 -4.46 -5.53 -30.00
C LYS A 300 -4.89 -4.32 -30.84
N LYS A 301 -5.68 -3.42 -30.27
CA LYS A 301 -6.14 -2.19 -30.94
C LYS A 301 -5.09 -1.08 -30.98
N ALA A 302 -4.13 -1.09 -30.07
CA ALA A 302 -2.99 -0.18 -30.07
C ALA A 302 -1.95 -0.54 -31.15
N PHE A 303 -1.86 -1.81 -31.55
CA PHE A 303 -0.87 -2.26 -32.54
C PHE A 303 -1.03 -1.49 -33.88
N PRO A 304 0.07 -0.98 -34.47
CA PRO A 304 1.48 -1.29 -34.20
C PRO A 304 2.19 -0.43 -33.14
N ALA A 305 1.50 0.44 -32.40
CA ALA A 305 2.13 1.22 -31.33
C ALA A 305 2.66 0.30 -30.21
N LYS A 306 3.76 0.73 -29.57
CA LYS A 306 4.29 0.03 -28.40
C LYS A 306 3.50 0.46 -27.17
N ILE A 307 3.04 -0.49 -26.36
CA ILE A 307 2.42 -0.21 -25.06
C ILE A 307 3.24 -0.81 -23.94
N VAL A 308 3.40 -0.04 -22.85
CA VAL A 308 4.07 -0.45 -21.62
C VAL A 308 3.07 -0.29 -20.50
N THR A 309 2.72 -1.40 -19.86
CA THR A 309 1.72 -1.40 -18.79
C THR A 309 2.41 -1.28 -17.45
N CYS A 310 2.03 -0.30 -16.66
CA CYS A 310 2.57 0.00 -15.33
C CYS A 310 1.45 -0.12 -14.29
N ILE A 311 1.59 -1.01 -13.32
CA ILE A 311 0.50 -1.44 -12.46
C ILE A 311 0.75 -1.03 -11.00
N LEU A 312 -0.28 -0.47 -10.36
CA LEU A 312 -0.46 -0.41 -8.91
C LEU A 312 -1.56 -1.42 -8.54
N SER A 313 -1.17 -2.54 -7.94
CA SER A 313 -2.05 -3.70 -7.74
C SER A 313 -2.74 -3.69 -6.37
N ASP A 314 -4.06 -3.80 -6.38
CA ASP A 314 -4.92 -4.13 -5.23
C ASP A 314 -5.45 -5.58 -5.32
N VAL A 315 -4.80 -6.45 -6.10
CA VAL A 315 -5.18 -7.85 -6.29
C VAL A 315 -4.16 -8.76 -5.62
N ILE A 316 -4.62 -9.60 -4.69
CA ILE A 316 -3.78 -10.63 -4.06
C ILE A 316 -3.16 -11.53 -5.14
N GLY A 317 -1.84 -11.68 -5.10
CA GLY A 317 -1.08 -12.48 -6.08
C GLY A 317 -0.70 -11.73 -7.35
N ASN A 318 -1.15 -10.48 -7.54
CA ASN A 318 -0.78 -9.58 -8.62
C ASN A 318 -0.98 -10.16 -10.05
N ASP A 319 -1.99 -11.01 -10.25
CA ASP A 319 -2.28 -11.60 -11.56
C ASP A 319 -2.70 -10.52 -12.57
N PRO A 320 -1.87 -10.20 -13.60
CA PRO A 320 -2.18 -9.14 -14.56
C PRO A 320 -3.43 -9.41 -15.40
N ASP A 321 -3.85 -10.67 -15.56
CA ASP A 321 -5.09 -11.04 -16.26
C ASP A 321 -6.34 -10.63 -15.46
N VAL A 322 -6.23 -10.63 -14.13
CA VAL A 322 -7.31 -10.25 -13.22
C VAL A 322 -7.38 -8.72 -13.07
N ILE A 323 -6.24 -8.05 -12.97
CA ILE A 323 -6.15 -6.60 -12.76
C ILE A 323 -6.79 -5.87 -13.94
N ALA A 324 -7.86 -5.13 -13.65
CA ALA A 324 -8.69 -4.45 -14.66
C ALA A 324 -9.21 -5.38 -15.79
N SER A 325 -9.23 -6.70 -15.59
CA SER A 325 -9.47 -7.71 -16.64
C SER A 325 -8.45 -7.69 -17.78
N GLY A 326 -7.18 -7.45 -17.47
CA GLY A 326 -6.06 -7.62 -18.39
C GLY A 326 -6.22 -6.89 -19.72
N PRO A 327 -6.55 -5.59 -19.76
CA PRO A 327 -6.78 -4.85 -21.01
C PRO A 327 -5.65 -4.96 -22.04
N THR A 328 -4.41 -5.12 -21.56
CA THR A 328 -3.18 -5.25 -22.35
C THR A 328 -2.46 -6.57 -22.19
N VAL A 329 -3.07 -7.53 -21.50
CA VAL A 329 -2.52 -8.85 -21.19
C VAL A 329 -3.28 -9.90 -22.00
N ALA A 330 -2.58 -10.88 -22.56
CA ALA A 330 -3.21 -11.91 -23.37
C ALA A 330 -4.24 -12.71 -22.56
N ASP A 331 -5.44 -12.87 -23.11
CA ASP A 331 -6.46 -13.74 -22.54
C ASP A 331 -6.18 -15.19 -22.95
N THR A 332 -5.90 -16.05 -21.97
CA THR A 332 -5.69 -17.49 -22.21
C THR A 332 -6.97 -18.31 -22.16
N THR A 333 -8.11 -17.67 -21.88
CA THR A 333 -9.41 -18.33 -21.77
C THR A 333 -10.13 -18.39 -23.13
N THR A 334 -11.11 -19.27 -23.26
CA THR A 334 -11.74 -19.60 -24.55
C THR A 334 -13.25 -19.34 -24.56
N PHE A 335 -13.83 -19.24 -25.75
CA PHE A 335 -15.29 -19.15 -25.89
C PHE A 335 -15.96 -20.44 -25.43
N SER A 336 -15.30 -21.59 -25.61
CA SER A 336 -15.80 -22.87 -25.10
C SER A 336 -15.88 -22.88 -23.57
N GLN A 337 -14.87 -22.36 -22.87
CA GLN A 337 -14.91 -22.20 -21.42
C GLN A 337 -16.03 -21.26 -20.96
N CYS A 338 -16.30 -20.18 -21.72
CA CYS A 338 -17.44 -19.31 -21.43
C CYS A 338 -18.77 -20.09 -21.43
N LEU A 339 -18.98 -20.95 -22.43
CA LEU A 339 -20.19 -21.78 -22.51
C LEU A 339 -20.26 -22.81 -21.38
N GLU A 340 -19.14 -23.44 -21.02
CA GLU A 340 -19.06 -24.36 -19.87
C GLU A 340 -19.44 -23.67 -18.55
N ILE A 341 -19.01 -22.42 -18.35
CA ILE A 341 -19.38 -21.62 -17.18
C ILE A 341 -20.89 -21.32 -17.19
N LEU A 342 -21.46 -20.92 -18.33
CA LEU A 342 -22.90 -20.69 -18.43
C LEU A 342 -23.71 -21.96 -18.10
N ASP A 343 -23.24 -23.12 -18.52
CA ASP A 343 -23.89 -24.40 -18.22
C ASP A 343 -23.71 -24.81 -16.75
N LYS A 344 -22.50 -24.66 -16.20
CA LYS A 344 -22.16 -24.93 -14.79
C LYS A 344 -23.10 -24.21 -13.83
N TYR A 345 -23.42 -22.95 -14.12
CA TYR A 345 -24.30 -22.11 -13.29
C TYR A 345 -25.76 -22.08 -13.78
N HIS A 346 -26.12 -22.91 -14.78
CA HIS A 346 -27.46 -22.98 -15.37
C HIS A 346 -27.98 -21.64 -15.90
N LEU A 347 -27.07 -20.79 -16.39
CA LEU A 347 -27.34 -19.44 -16.87
C LEU A 347 -27.68 -19.38 -18.37
N ALA A 348 -27.48 -20.46 -19.13
CA ALA A 348 -27.67 -20.47 -20.58
C ALA A 348 -29.07 -19.96 -21.05
N ASN A 349 -30.13 -20.25 -20.27
CA ASN A 349 -31.49 -19.79 -20.58
C ASN A 349 -31.85 -18.44 -19.94
N ALA A 350 -31.12 -18.02 -18.91
CA ALA A 350 -31.33 -16.76 -18.20
C ALA A 350 -30.56 -15.59 -18.83
N MET A 351 -29.44 -15.89 -19.49
CA MET A 351 -28.60 -14.92 -20.17
C MET A 351 -29.34 -14.27 -21.35
N PRO A 352 -29.06 -12.98 -21.65
CA PRO A 352 -29.56 -12.35 -22.86
C PRO A 352 -29.18 -13.13 -24.13
N SER A 353 -30.08 -13.14 -25.10
CA SER A 353 -29.87 -13.86 -26.37
C SER A 353 -28.68 -13.31 -27.16
N SER A 354 -28.40 -12.01 -27.08
CA SER A 354 -27.22 -11.37 -27.68
C SER A 354 -25.91 -11.95 -27.15
N ILE A 355 -25.81 -12.12 -25.83
CA ILE A 355 -24.63 -12.71 -25.15
C ILE A 355 -24.44 -14.17 -25.56
N THR A 356 -25.49 -14.97 -25.44
CA THR A 356 -25.39 -16.41 -25.75
C THR A 356 -25.12 -16.67 -27.23
N ALA A 357 -25.71 -15.89 -28.13
CA ALA A 357 -25.44 -15.97 -29.56
C ALA A 357 -23.99 -15.56 -29.88
N PHE A 358 -23.51 -14.46 -29.27
CA PHE A 358 -22.14 -14.00 -29.44
C PHE A 358 -21.11 -15.07 -29.02
N LEU A 359 -21.28 -15.64 -27.82
CA LEU A 359 -20.38 -16.66 -27.30
C LEU A 359 -20.39 -17.95 -28.13
N LYS A 360 -21.57 -18.39 -28.60
CA LYS A 360 -21.69 -19.56 -29.49
C LYS A 360 -20.99 -19.35 -30.82
N ASN A 361 -21.19 -18.19 -31.45
CA ASN A 361 -20.51 -17.84 -32.70
C ASN A 361 -18.99 -17.80 -32.50
N GLY A 362 -18.52 -17.18 -31.41
CA GLY A 362 -17.10 -17.18 -31.05
C GLY A 362 -16.51 -18.58 -30.91
N ALA A 363 -17.23 -19.52 -30.27
CA ALA A 363 -16.79 -20.91 -30.13
C ALA A 363 -16.70 -21.64 -31.48
N GLU A 364 -17.61 -21.39 -32.41
CA GLU A 364 -17.53 -21.96 -33.77
C GLU A 364 -16.29 -21.46 -34.52
N ILE A 365 -16.00 -20.15 -34.45
CA ILE A 365 -14.83 -19.53 -35.10
C ILE A 365 -13.52 -20.05 -34.47
N GLU A 366 -13.46 -20.14 -33.14
CA GLU A 366 -12.28 -20.59 -32.39
C GLU A 366 -11.83 -21.99 -32.81
N THR A 367 -12.77 -22.90 -33.06
CA THR A 367 -12.44 -24.27 -33.54
C THR A 367 -11.87 -24.31 -34.96
N SER A 368 -11.96 -23.20 -35.71
CA SER A 368 -11.58 -23.10 -37.12
C SER A 368 -10.31 -22.29 -37.40
N ALA A 369 -9.76 -21.58 -36.40
CA ALA A 369 -8.59 -20.70 -36.59
C ALA A 369 -7.26 -21.40 -36.29
N GLU A 370 -6.25 -21.21 -37.16
CA GLU A 370 -4.84 -21.48 -36.82
C GLU A 370 -4.34 -20.35 -35.89
N LYS A 371 -3.94 -20.70 -34.67
CA LYS A 371 -3.47 -19.79 -33.62
C LYS A 371 -2.39 -18.83 -34.13
N SER A 372 -2.73 -17.57 -34.41
CA SER A 372 -1.74 -16.54 -34.79
C SER A 372 -1.97 -15.12 -34.25
N ASP A 373 -3.02 -14.87 -33.45
CA ASP A 373 -3.33 -13.51 -32.95
C ASP A 373 -2.82 -13.18 -31.53
N ASP A 374 -2.16 -14.13 -30.86
CA ASP A 374 -1.72 -13.94 -29.46
C ASP A 374 -0.33 -13.33 -29.31
N GLU A 375 0.53 -13.35 -30.34
CA GLU A 375 1.91 -12.85 -30.23
C GLU A 375 1.98 -11.35 -29.89
N ILE A 376 1.01 -10.55 -30.34
CA ILE A 376 0.97 -9.09 -30.12
C ILE A 376 0.76 -8.76 -28.64
N ALA A 377 -0.15 -9.45 -27.95
CA ALA A 377 -0.41 -9.21 -26.53
C ALA A 377 0.72 -9.74 -25.63
N HIS A 378 1.41 -10.80 -26.05
CA HIS A 378 2.57 -11.36 -25.33
C HIS A 378 3.84 -10.49 -25.45
N ALA A 379 3.89 -9.53 -26.37
CA ALA A 379 5.08 -8.72 -26.65
C ALA A 379 5.18 -7.42 -25.83
N ASN A 380 4.19 -7.07 -25.01
CA ASN A 380 4.15 -5.80 -24.28
C ASN A 380 4.67 -5.95 -22.84
N PRO A 381 5.62 -5.11 -22.39
CA PRO A 381 6.07 -5.14 -21.01
C PRO A 381 4.94 -4.80 -20.04
N VAL A 382 4.84 -5.60 -18.97
CA VAL A 382 3.97 -5.36 -17.82
C VAL A 382 4.87 -5.23 -16.60
N ILE A 383 4.81 -4.07 -15.95
CA ILE A 383 5.69 -3.68 -14.85
C ILE A 383 4.83 -3.37 -13.64
N LEU A 384 5.11 -4.05 -12.52
CA LEU A 384 4.41 -3.85 -11.26
C LEU A 384 5.12 -2.75 -10.45
N LEU A 385 4.59 -1.54 -10.51
CA LEU A 385 5.17 -0.38 -9.82
C LEU A 385 4.92 -0.42 -8.31
N GLY A 386 3.73 -0.86 -7.90
CA GLY A 386 3.32 -0.89 -6.50
C GLY A 386 2.39 -2.07 -6.23
N ASP A 387 2.57 -2.69 -5.07
CA ASP A 387 1.72 -3.76 -4.55
C ASP A 387 1.85 -3.86 -3.03
N ASN A 388 1.11 -4.80 -2.44
CA ASN A 388 1.12 -5.03 -1.00
C ASN A 388 2.53 -5.37 -0.49
N ARG A 389 3.31 -6.11 -1.28
CA ARG A 389 4.66 -6.52 -0.92
C ARG A 389 5.61 -5.33 -0.84
N LYS A 390 5.61 -4.41 -1.82
CA LYS A 390 6.44 -3.20 -1.77
C LYS A 390 6.11 -2.32 -0.56
N ALA A 391 4.83 -2.21 -0.19
CA ALA A 391 4.43 -1.51 1.04
C ALA A 391 4.96 -2.23 2.30
N ALA A 392 4.85 -3.56 2.37
CA ALA A 392 5.38 -4.35 3.48
C ALA A 392 6.91 -4.28 3.60
N GLU A 393 7.63 -4.28 2.47
CA GLU A 393 9.09 -4.14 2.40
C GLU A 393 9.54 -2.76 2.91
N ALA A 394 8.79 -1.70 2.65
CA ALA A 394 9.07 -0.38 3.19
C ALA A 394 8.90 -0.33 4.71
N SER A 395 7.83 -0.91 5.27
CA SER A 395 7.68 -1.05 6.73
C SER A 395 8.76 -1.94 7.34
N LEU A 396 9.19 -3.01 6.65
CA LEU A 396 10.30 -3.86 7.07
C LEU A 396 11.58 -3.04 7.23
N GLN A 397 11.97 -2.30 6.18
CA GLN A 397 13.17 -1.45 6.21
C GLN A 397 13.08 -0.38 7.30
N LYS A 398 11.89 0.22 7.49
CA LYS A 398 11.67 1.18 8.56
C LYS A 398 11.82 0.53 9.94
N ALA A 399 11.23 -0.65 10.17
CA ALA A 399 11.38 -1.38 11.42
C ALA A 399 12.85 -1.73 11.72
N GLU A 400 13.59 -2.21 10.72
CA GLU A 400 15.02 -2.51 10.85
C GLU A 400 15.85 -1.26 11.17
N SER A 401 15.52 -0.11 10.57
CA SER A 401 16.17 1.17 10.87
C SER A 401 15.94 1.62 12.33
N LEU A 402 14.81 1.22 12.93
CA LEU A 402 14.46 1.43 14.33
C LEU A 402 15.01 0.33 15.26
N GLY A 403 15.81 -0.60 14.75
CA GLY A 403 16.49 -1.62 15.55
C GLY A 403 15.64 -2.84 15.91
N PHE A 404 14.50 -3.03 15.24
CA PHE A 404 13.70 -4.25 15.34
C PHE A 404 14.28 -5.35 14.44
N ALA A 405 14.22 -6.60 14.91
CA ALA A 405 14.22 -7.72 13.98
C ALA A 405 12.89 -7.71 13.21
N ALA A 406 12.92 -7.65 11.89
CA ALA A 406 11.70 -7.57 11.09
C ALA A 406 11.57 -8.75 10.14
N SER A 407 10.36 -9.22 9.90
CA SER A 407 10.10 -10.24 8.88
C SER A 407 8.72 -10.09 8.27
N ILE A 408 8.63 -10.25 6.94
CA ILE A 408 7.36 -10.40 6.23
C ILE A 408 6.97 -11.88 6.27
N ILE A 409 5.83 -12.18 6.90
CA ILE A 409 5.33 -13.55 7.07
C ILE A 409 4.53 -14.00 5.84
N THR A 410 3.69 -13.12 5.30
CA THR A 410 2.91 -13.37 4.09
C THR A 410 2.38 -12.07 3.50
N ASN A 411 2.20 -12.02 2.19
CA ASN A 411 1.48 -10.96 1.45
C ASN A 411 0.19 -11.51 0.80
N SER A 412 -0.32 -12.62 1.31
CA SER A 412 -1.52 -13.30 0.79
C SER A 412 -2.43 -13.74 1.93
N LEU A 413 -2.43 -12.98 3.03
CA LEU A 413 -3.37 -13.18 4.12
C LEU A 413 -4.80 -12.99 3.58
N ALA A 414 -5.64 -13.99 3.78
CA ALA A 414 -7.03 -13.98 3.36
C ALA A 414 -7.88 -14.80 4.33
N GLY A 415 -9.18 -14.52 4.35
CA GLY A 415 -10.16 -15.21 5.18
C GLY A 415 -11.00 -14.26 6.03
N GLU A 416 -11.83 -14.86 6.89
CA GLU A 416 -12.74 -14.11 7.77
C GLU A 416 -11.94 -13.31 8.80
N ALA A 417 -12.14 -11.98 8.81
CA ALA A 417 -11.40 -11.01 9.62
C ALA A 417 -11.33 -11.40 11.10
N SER A 418 -12.46 -11.82 11.67
CA SER A 418 -12.58 -12.24 13.06
C SER A 418 -11.84 -13.55 13.40
N VAL A 419 -11.67 -14.44 12.42
CA VAL A 419 -10.92 -15.70 12.57
C VAL A 419 -9.43 -15.42 12.48
N VAL A 420 -9.02 -14.63 11.48
CA VAL A 420 -7.64 -14.20 11.27
C VAL A 420 -7.11 -13.48 12.52
N GLY A 421 -7.90 -12.56 13.11
CA GLY A 421 -7.48 -11.84 14.33
C GLY A 421 -7.18 -12.77 15.52
N LYS A 422 -7.97 -13.83 15.71
CA LYS A 422 -7.72 -14.84 16.75
C LYS A 422 -6.47 -15.67 16.47
N GLN A 423 -6.21 -15.99 15.21
CA GLN A 423 -5.03 -16.74 14.78
C GLN A 423 -3.75 -15.91 15.02
N LEU A 424 -3.72 -14.67 14.55
CA LEU A 424 -2.61 -13.74 14.76
C LEU A 424 -2.32 -13.52 16.25
N ALA A 425 -3.37 -13.41 17.06
CA ALA A 425 -3.19 -13.27 18.50
C ALA A 425 -2.63 -14.54 19.19
N SER A 426 -2.76 -15.71 18.55
CA SER A 426 -2.09 -16.93 19.01
C SER A 426 -0.60 -16.95 18.61
N GLU A 427 -0.26 -16.38 17.46
CA GLU A 427 1.14 -16.24 17.00
C GLU A 427 1.94 -15.25 17.86
N LEU A 428 1.26 -14.22 18.37
CA LEU A 428 1.79 -13.30 19.40
C LEU A 428 2.32 -14.02 20.65
N MET A 429 1.79 -15.20 20.98
CA MET A 429 2.15 -15.97 22.17
C MET A 429 3.41 -16.84 21.97
N GLN A 430 3.92 -16.94 20.75
CA GLN A 430 5.15 -17.70 20.46
C GLN A 430 6.39 -16.93 20.96
N PRO A 431 7.40 -17.63 21.52
CA PRO A 431 8.60 -17.01 22.04
C PRO A 431 9.34 -16.21 20.96
N VAL A 432 9.84 -15.03 21.35
CA VAL A 432 10.67 -14.17 20.49
C VAL A 432 12.06 -14.78 20.33
N THR A 433 12.57 -14.74 19.11
CA THR A 433 13.99 -15.08 18.84
C THR A 433 14.88 -13.86 19.06
N TYR A 434 14.37 -12.67 18.73
CA TYR A 434 15.03 -11.37 18.88
C TYR A 434 14.04 -10.39 19.53
N ASN A 435 14.55 -9.43 20.30
CA ASN A 435 13.71 -8.45 21.00
C ASN A 435 14.35 -7.07 20.90
N PRO A 436 13.67 -6.05 20.33
CA PRO A 436 12.30 -6.07 19.82
C PRO A 436 12.18 -6.70 18.41
N GLU A 437 10.99 -7.18 18.07
CA GLU A 437 10.65 -7.85 16.80
C GLU A 437 9.34 -7.30 16.20
N VAL A 438 9.28 -7.19 14.86
CA VAL A 438 8.07 -6.88 14.09
C VAL A 438 7.81 -7.99 13.06
N LEU A 439 6.62 -8.59 13.14
CA LEU A 439 6.12 -9.50 12.11
C LEU A 439 5.10 -8.76 11.25
N ILE A 440 5.30 -8.79 9.94
CA ILE A 440 4.50 -8.05 8.96
C ILE A 440 3.67 -9.05 8.14
N TYR A 441 2.38 -8.80 8.06
CA TYR A 441 1.44 -9.57 7.24
C TYR A 441 0.75 -8.60 6.29
N GLY A 442 0.42 -9.08 5.11
CA GLY A 442 -0.37 -8.33 4.16
C GLY A 442 -1.28 -9.22 3.34
N GLY A 443 -2.32 -8.62 2.78
CA GLY A 443 -3.37 -9.31 2.04
C GLY A 443 -4.69 -8.57 2.21
N GLU A 444 -5.80 -9.29 2.15
CA GLU A 444 -7.13 -8.72 2.34
C GLU A 444 -8.06 -9.71 3.02
N THR A 445 -8.60 -9.33 4.17
CA THR A 445 -9.60 -10.13 4.89
C THR A 445 -11.02 -9.74 4.48
N THR A 446 -11.99 -10.58 4.82
CA THR A 446 -13.41 -10.30 4.55
C THR A 446 -14.22 -10.35 5.83
N VAL A 447 -15.32 -9.59 5.86
CA VAL A 447 -16.33 -9.65 6.92
C VAL A 447 -17.61 -10.23 6.34
N SER A 448 -18.03 -11.37 6.88
CA SER A 448 -19.30 -11.99 6.54
C SER A 448 -20.43 -11.35 7.32
N ILE A 449 -21.12 -10.39 6.70
CA ILE A 449 -22.20 -9.65 7.35
C ILE A 449 -23.45 -10.53 7.53
N GLN A 450 -23.86 -10.75 8.78
CA GLN A 450 -25.10 -11.47 9.12
C GLN A 450 -25.88 -10.74 10.21
N GLY A 451 -27.19 -10.55 10.00
CA GLY A 451 -28.05 -9.95 11.02
C GLY A 451 -27.91 -8.43 11.11
N HIS A 452 -27.67 -7.91 12.32
CA HIS A 452 -27.51 -6.47 12.55
C HIS A 452 -26.14 -6.00 12.03
N VAL A 453 -26.11 -4.82 11.42
CA VAL A 453 -24.90 -4.25 10.83
C VAL A 453 -24.58 -2.95 11.54
N GLY A 454 -23.59 -2.97 12.42
CA GLY A 454 -22.99 -1.80 13.04
C GLY A 454 -22.01 -1.09 12.11
N LEU A 455 -21.20 -0.21 12.69
CA LEU A 455 -20.14 0.50 11.98
C LEU A 455 -18.78 -0.16 12.22
N GLY A 456 -18.05 -0.49 11.16
CA GLY A 456 -16.78 -1.20 11.27
C GLY A 456 -16.19 -1.54 9.91
N GLY A 457 -15.12 -2.33 9.93
CA GLY A 457 -14.42 -2.81 8.74
C GLY A 457 -13.58 -4.04 9.04
N ARG A 458 -12.92 -4.57 8.01
CA ARG A 458 -12.19 -5.83 8.08
C ARG A 458 -10.96 -5.71 9.00
N ASN A 459 -10.21 -4.62 8.93
CA ASN A 459 -9.06 -4.39 9.80
C ASN A 459 -9.49 -4.18 11.25
N LEU A 460 -10.55 -3.40 11.48
CA LEU A 460 -11.14 -3.15 12.79
C LEU A 460 -11.68 -4.45 13.41
N GLU A 461 -12.33 -5.34 12.64
CA GLU A 461 -12.76 -6.64 13.16
C GLU A 461 -11.61 -7.59 13.47
N THR A 462 -10.57 -7.61 12.63
CA THR A 462 -9.34 -8.37 12.91
C THR A 462 -8.67 -7.89 14.20
N ALA A 463 -8.57 -6.57 14.40
CA ALA A 463 -8.07 -5.99 15.64
C ALA A 463 -8.97 -6.37 16.83
N LEU A 464 -10.29 -6.18 16.71
CA LEU A 464 -11.23 -6.46 17.81
C LEU A 464 -11.16 -7.91 18.29
N ALA A 465 -10.99 -8.86 17.35
CA ALA A 465 -10.81 -10.26 17.64
C ALA A 465 -9.52 -10.57 18.44
N GLY A 466 -8.51 -9.70 18.35
CA GLY A 466 -7.26 -9.79 19.12
C GLY A 466 -7.35 -9.27 20.56
N VAL A 467 -8.38 -8.52 20.94
CA VAL A 467 -8.49 -7.85 22.26
C VAL A 467 -8.45 -8.84 23.44
N LYS A 468 -9.31 -9.86 23.43
CA LYS A 468 -9.37 -10.84 24.53
C LYS A 468 -8.09 -11.68 24.63
N PRO A 469 -7.53 -12.22 23.53
CA PRO A 469 -6.25 -12.94 23.58
C PRO A 469 -5.06 -12.13 24.12
N LEU A 470 -5.00 -10.83 23.83
CA LEU A 470 -3.91 -9.95 24.24
C LEU A 470 -4.03 -9.39 25.67
N ALA A 471 -5.16 -9.63 26.35
CA ALA A 471 -5.43 -9.09 27.68
C ALA A 471 -4.30 -9.40 28.68
N GLY A 472 -3.70 -8.35 29.26
CA GLY A 472 -2.63 -8.46 30.26
C GLY A 472 -1.28 -8.95 29.73
N LYS A 473 -1.14 -9.17 28.42
CA LYS A 473 0.12 -9.60 27.78
C LYS A 473 0.99 -8.40 27.44
N LYS A 474 1.70 -7.87 28.46
CA LYS A 474 2.54 -6.68 28.32
C LYS A 474 3.56 -6.82 27.19
N ASN A 475 3.83 -5.68 26.55
CA ASN A 475 4.83 -5.52 25.50
C ASN A 475 4.56 -6.32 24.22
N LEU A 476 3.27 -6.46 23.93
CA LEU A 476 2.76 -6.98 22.68
C LEU A 476 1.77 -5.97 22.12
N ALA A 477 1.84 -5.73 20.81
CA ALA A 477 0.83 -4.97 20.10
C ALA A 477 0.44 -5.65 18.79
N LEU A 478 -0.85 -5.58 18.47
CA LEU A 478 -1.41 -5.92 17.18
C LEU A 478 -1.91 -4.64 16.52
N ILE A 479 -1.45 -4.38 15.31
CA ILE A 479 -1.85 -3.25 14.48
C ILE A 479 -2.40 -3.80 13.19
N THR A 480 -3.53 -3.25 12.73
CA THR A 480 -4.13 -3.57 11.44
C THR A 480 -4.52 -2.27 10.76
N PHE A 481 -4.29 -2.14 9.45
CA PHE A 481 -4.75 -0.98 8.70
C PHE A 481 -4.91 -1.26 7.20
N ALA A 482 -5.87 -0.55 6.60
CA ALA A 482 -6.07 -0.46 5.16
C ALA A 482 -5.16 0.64 4.57
N THR A 483 -4.45 0.31 3.50
CA THR A 483 -3.50 1.24 2.86
C THR A 483 -4.16 2.41 2.15
N ASP A 484 -5.47 2.34 1.86
CA ASP A 484 -6.27 3.46 1.33
C ASP A 484 -6.72 4.46 2.40
N GLY A 485 -6.55 4.11 3.67
CA GLY A 485 -6.91 4.93 4.81
C GLY A 485 -8.35 4.78 5.27
N GLU A 486 -9.13 3.88 4.66
CA GLU A 486 -10.55 3.67 4.95
C GLU A 486 -10.85 2.17 5.13
N ASP A 487 -11.17 1.77 6.36
CA ASP A 487 -11.59 0.40 6.68
C ASP A 487 -13.12 0.31 6.79
N GLY A 488 -13.73 -0.33 5.78
CA GLY A 488 -15.17 -0.35 5.63
C GLY A 488 -15.75 1.05 5.36
N PRO A 489 -17.02 1.32 5.70
CA PRO A 489 -17.63 2.64 5.55
C PRO A 489 -17.27 3.58 6.71
N THR A 490 -15.98 3.68 7.07
CA THR A 490 -15.51 4.47 8.22
C THR A 490 -14.42 5.48 7.84
N ASP A 491 -14.09 6.41 8.75
CA ASP A 491 -12.96 7.34 8.59
C ASP A 491 -11.66 6.83 9.25
N ALA A 492 -11.64 5.57 9.68
CA ALA A 492 -10.48 4.92 10.26
C ALA A 492 -9.84 3.98 9.24
N ALA A 493 -8.51 3.96 9.21
CA ALA A 493 -7.75 2.99 8.43
C ALA A 493 -7.71 1.62 9.13
N GLY A 494 -7.85 1.59 10.45
CA GLY A 494 -7.82 0.37 11.25
C GLY A 494 -7.65 0.66 12.73
N ALA A 495 -6.95 -0.20 13.48
CA ALA A 495 -6.82 -0.07 14.92
C ALA A 495 -5.54 -0.67 15.51
N ILE A 496 -5.24 -0.22 16.73
CA ILE A 496 -4.18 -0.74 17.59
C ILE A 496 -4.76 -1.46 18.81
N VAL A 497 -4.22 -2.63 19.12
CA VAL A 497 -4.55 -3.45 20.29
C VAL A 497 -3.29 -3.73 21.08
N THR A 498 -3.33 -3.45 22.37
CA THR A 498 -2.24 -3.64 23.33
C THR A 498 -2.72 -4.46 24.52
N ALA A 499 -1.81 -4.76 25.44
CA ALA A 499 -2.12 -5.42 26.70
C ALA A 499 -3.18 -4.70 27.53
N GLU A 500 -3.20 -3.36 27.49
CA GLU A 500 -4.14 -2.52 28.26
C GLU A 500 -5.50 -2.36 27.59
N THR A 501 -5.64 -2.73 26.31
CA THR A 501 -6.89 -2.53 25.57
C THR A 501 -8.09 -3.21 26.23
N ALA A 502 -7.92 -4.45 26.71
CA ALA A 502 -8.97 -5.18 27.42
C ALA A 502 -9.33 -4.51 28.76
N THR A 503 -8.33 -4.02 29.50
CA THR A 503 -8.55 -3.31 30.77
C THR A 503 -9.35 -2.03 30.54
N LYS A 504 -9.00 -1.22 29.54
CA LYS A 504 -9.75 -0.01 29.16
C LYS A 504 -11.20 -0.33 28.77
N ALA A 505 -11.40 -1.45 28.06
CA ALA A 505 -12.74 -1.90 27.69
C ALA A 505 -13.57 -2.28 28.93
N ASP A 506 -13.00 -3.05 29.85
CA ASP A 506 -13.66 -3.46 31.10
C ASP A 506 -14.02 -2.24 31.98
N GLU A 507 -13.11 -1.27 32.11
CA GLU A 507 -13.34 -0.01 32.85
C GLU A 507 -14.52 0.81 32.30
N GLN A 508 -14.79 0.68 31.00
CA GLN A 508 -15.90 1.35 30.32
C GLN A 508 -17.13 0.45 30.12
N GLY A 509 -17.11 -0.80 30.61
CA GLY A 509 -18.20 -1.76 30.46
C GLY A 509 -18.43 -2.23 29.02
N LEU A 510 -17.39 -2.27 28.19
CA LEU A 510 -17.44 -2.69 26.79
C LEU A 510 -17.06 -4.16 26.66
N ASP A 511 -17.93 -5.01 26.11
CA ASP A 511 -17.59 -6.41 25.79
C ASP A 511 -17.19 -6.54 24.30
N PRO A 512 -15.92 -6.83 23.98
CA PRO A 512 -15.47 -7.02 22.60
C PRO A 512 -16.27 -8.04 21.80
N ALA A 513 -16.81 -9.09 22.46
CA ALA A 513 -17.58 -10.12 21.77
C ALA A 513 -18.94 -9.61 21.27
N ILE A 514 -19.57 -8.68 22.01
CA ILE A 514 -20.84 -8.08 21.60
C ILE A 514 -20.63 -7.16 20.39
N TYR A 515 -19.59 -6.32 20.42
CA TYR A 515 -19.26 -5.45 19.29
C TYR A 515 -18.89 -6.24 18.03
N LEU A 516 -18.16 -7.35 18.19
CA LEU A 516 -17.81 -8.24 17.07
C LEU A 516 -19.04 -8.93 16.49
N GLN A 517 -19.97 -9.42 17.34
CA GLN A 517 -21.23 -10.02 16.88
C GLN A 517 -22.13 -9.04 16.12
N ASN A 518 -22.06 -7.76 16.47
CA ASN A 518 -22.89 -6.71 15.88
C ASN A 518 -22.22 -5.99 14.69
N HIS A 519 -21.03 -6.42 14.26
CA HIS A 519 -20.22 -5.72 13.25
C HIS A 519 -20.00 -4.24 13.59
N ASP A 520 -19.79 -3.93 14.88
CA ASP A 520 -19.71 -2.55 15.41
C ASP A 520 -18.31 -2.21 15.94
N SER A 521 -17.27 -2.72 15.28
CA SER A 521 -15.88 -2.58 15.73
C SER A 521 -15.39 -1.13 15.80
N TYR A 522 -15.91 -0.23 14.97
CA TYR A 522 -15.54 1.19 14.97
C TYR A 522 -15.85 1.85 16.32
N HIS A 523 -17.09 1.75 16.81
CA HIS A 523 -17.50 2.40 18.06
C HIS A 523 -16.81 1.79 19.29
N PHE A 524 -16.39 0.52 19.23
CA PHE A 524 -15.54 -0.05 20.27
C PHE A 524 -14.21 0.71 20.35
N PHE A 525 -13.47 0.79 19.24
CA PHE A 525 -12.16 1.42 19.19
C PHE A 525 -12.21 2.93 19.39
N GLU A 526 -13.30 3.58 18.99
CA GLU A 526 -13.53 5.00 19.25
C GLU A 526 -13.53 5.30 20.76
N LYS A 527 -14.26 4.50 21.55
CA LYS A 527 -14.40 4.69 23.00
C LYS A 527 -13.11 4.44 23.78
N ILE A 528 -12.26 3.53 23.29
CA ILE A 528 -10.97 3.21 23.93
C ILE A 528 -9.80 4.00 23.32
N HIS A 529 -10.06 4.90 22.37
CA HIS A 529 -9.05 5.66 21.63
C HIS A 529 -7.99 4.77 20.94
N GLY A 530 -8.45 3.69 20.30
CA GLY A 530 -7.60 2.73 19.59
C GLY A 530 -7.69 2.80 18.07
N LEU A 531 -8.42 3.76 17.51
CA LEU A 531 -8.54 3.95 16.06
C LEU A 531 -7.24 4.51 15.47
N ILE A 532 -6.89 4.02 14.30
CA ILE A 532 -5.85 4.58 13.44
C ILE A 532 -6.54 5.38 12.34
N LYS A 533 -6.25 6.68 12.25
CA LYS A 533 -6.84 7.59 11.27
C LYS A 533 -5.73 8.26 10.45
N THR A 534 -5.44 7.73 9.28
CA THR A 534 -4.47 8.29 8.33
C THR A 534 -5.08 9.38 7.45
N GLY A 535 -6.42 9.37 7.29
CA GLY A 535 -7.08 10.04 6.18
C GLY A 535 -6.84 9.30 4.85
N PRO A 536 -7.48 9.76 3.76
CA PRO A 536 -7.36 9.12 2.46
C PRO A 536 -5.92 9.23 1.94
N SER A 537 -5.29 8.09 1.65
CA SER A 537 -3.89 8.05 1.23
C SER A 537 -3.69 8.31 -0.27
N GLY A 538 -4.74 8.16 -1.07
CA GLY A 538 -4.67 8.26 -2.53
C GLY A 538 -4.02 7.04 -3.21
N THR A 539 -3.80 5.95 -2.47
CA THR A 539 -3.31 4.65 -2.98
C THR A 539 -4.14 3.51 -2.40
N ASN A 540 -4.03 2.30 -2.93
CA ASN A 540 -4.63 1.10 -2.35
C ASN A 540 -3.86 -0.14 -2.83
N VAL A 541 -3.26 -0.86 -1.89
CA VAL A 541 -2.61 -2.16 -2.07
C VAL A 541 -3.07 -3.15 -0.99
N ASN A 542 -4.36 -3.10 -0.66
CA ASN A 542 -5.05 -3.87 0.38
C ASN A 542 -4.59 -3.51 1.82
N ASP A 543 -4.45 -4.51 2.69
CA ASP A 543 -4.20 -4.33 4.12
C ASP A 543 -2.77 -4.71 4.51
N LEU A 544 -2.28 -4.06 5.57
CA LEU A 544 -1.10 -4.48 6.29
C LEU A 544 -1.40 -4.63 7.79
N LEU A 545 -0.74 -5.60 8.40
CA LEU A 545 -0.86 -5.92 9.81
C LEU A 545 0.52 -6.06 10.41
N PHE A 546 0.70 -5.51 11.60
CA PHE A 546 1.94 -5.60 12.37
C PHE A 546 1.70 -6.28 13.71
N ILE A 547 2.52 -7.27 14.00
CA ILE A 547 2.69 -7.82 15.34
C ILE A 547 4.01 -7.30 15.88
N LEU A 548 3.93 -6.48 16.94
CA LEU A 548 5.11 -5.94 17.63
C LEU A 548 5.31 -6.70 18.93
N LYS A 549 6.54 -7.15 19.16
CA LYS A 549 6.99 -7.79 20.40
C LYS A 549 8.20 -7.02 20.92
N TYR A 550 8.14 -6.49 22.14
CA TYR A 550 9.19 -5.64 22.71
C TYR A 550 9.53 -6.01 24.15
#